data_AF-A0A151ANS6-F1
#
_entry.id   AF-A0A151ANS6-F1
#
_cell.length_a   1.000
_cell.length_b   1.000
_cell.length_c   1.000
_cell.angle_alpha   90.00
_cell.angle_beta   90.00
_cell.angle_gamma   90.00
#
_symmetry.space_group_name_H-M   'P 1'
#
loop_
_entity.id
_entity.type
_entity.pdbx_description
1 polymer ?
#
loop_
_entity_poly.entity_id
_entity_poly.type
_entity_poly.pdbx_seq_one_letter_code
_entity_poly.pdbx_strand_id
1 'polypeptide(L)'
;MSFKTTDQHEILRKRIREFAEEEIKPIAFMLDQENKFPSEVVKKLADMGMMGIPYPKEYGGAGLDVISYAIAVEELSRVDGGTGVILSAHTSLGTYPIAAYGTEEQKQKYLVPLAKGEKLGAFGLTEENAGSDAGGTETTAVLEGDYYILNGEKIFITNAGEADIYIVFAVTTPGIGTRGISAFIVEKGWEGFTFGKHYDKMGIRSSATAELIFNNVKVPKENLLGKEGEGFKIAMTTLDGGRIGIAAQALGIAQGAYENALEYSKERIQFGKPICQQQIVAFKLADMATKLRAARLLVYSAAELKENHERYSMEAAMAKQYASDVCLEIVNDALQIFGGSGYMKGMEVERAYRDAKICTIYEGTNEIQRVVIASNIIGKMPKNNDGAKVSQRGPITGYRKKIIFKDGTLEERVNSLVEALKKDGYDFTVGIPIDTPINKAERVVSVGLGIGEKENMKLIEDLAIQAGAAIGSSRPVAENLKYVPINRYVGMSGQKFKGNLYIACGISGAGQHLKGIKDASTIVAINNDPNAKIFKNADYGIVGDIKEVVPLLTAALDNGEPKKEAPPMKKMKRAVPKKAAPTWKYHVCNGCGYEYDPGVGDPEGEIAPGTLFENLPEEWNCPACGEGKDMFIEV
;
A
#
# COMPACT_ATOMS: atom_id res chain seq x y z
N MET A 1 -15.61 40.25 -8.74
CA MET A 1 -15.41 38.93 -9.37
C MET A 1 -16.73 38.17 -9.35
N SER A 2 -16.97 37.28 -10.31
CA SER A 2 -18.19 36.45 -10.35
C SER A 2 -17.79 35.00 -10.62
N PHE A 3 -17.68 34.20 -9.57
CA PHE A 3 -17.25 32.80 -9.65
C PHE A 3 -18.36 31.93 -10.27
N LYS A 4 -18.29 31.78 -11.59
CA LYS A 4 -19.18 30.98 -12.44
C LYS A 4 -18.36 30.13 -13.40
N THR A 5 -18.82 28.91 -13.62
CA THR A 5 -18.46 28.04 -14.75
C THR A 5 -18.94 28.62 -16.07
N THR A 6 -18.34 28.19 -17.18
CA THR A 6 -18.77 28.58 -18.54
C THR A 6 -19.96 27.73 -19.00
N ASP A 7 -20.67 28.17 -20.05
CA ASP A 7 -21.75 27.37 -20.65
C ASP A 7 -21.24 26.00 -21.15
N GLN A 8 -19.98 25.93 -21.64
CA GLN A 8 -19.35 24.66 -22.03
C GLN A 8 -19.14 23.73 -20.84
N HIS A 9 -18.77 24.26 -19.68
CA HIS A 9 -18.54 23.48 -18.46
C HIS A 9 -19.87 22.91 -17.92
N GLU A 10 -20.97 23.65 -18.03
CA GLU A 10 -22.29 23.17 -17.61
C GLU A 10 -22.96 22.24 -18.64
N ILE A 11 -22.67 22.40 -19.95
CA ILE A 11 -23.00 21.39 -20.98
C ILE A 11 -22.26 20.07 -20.70
N LEU A 12 -20.96 20.13 -20.36
CA LEU A 12 -20.18 18.96 -19.96
C LEU A 12 -20.74 18.33 -18.67
N ARG A 13 -20.99 19.14 -17.63
CA ARG A 13 -21.60 18.67 -16.38
C ARG A 13 -22.86 17.88 -16.65
N LYS A 14 -23.76 18.44 -17.46
CA LYS A 14 -25.02 17.78 -17.83
C LYS A 14 -24.75 16.43 -18.51
N ARG A 15 -23.89 16.38 -19.53
CA ARG A 15 -23.55 15.15 -20.26
C ARG A 15 -22.97 14.06 -19.35
N ILE A 16 -22.11 14.41 -18.38
CA ILE A 16 -21.54 13.44 -17.43
C ILE A 16 -22.56 13.03 -16.35
N ARG A 17 -23.43 13.95 -15.91
CA ARG A 17 -24.53 13.63 -14.99
C ARG A 17 -25.51 12.64 -15.59
N GLU A 18 -25.95 12.87 -16.83
CA GLU A 18 -26.84 11.97 -17.58
C GLU A 18 -26.19 10.59 -17.75
N PHE A 19 -24.94 10.53 -18.21
CA PHE A 19 -24.18 9.27 -18.30
C PHE A 19 -24.08 8.53 -16.94
N ALA A 20 -23.77 9.24 -15.86
CA ALA A 20 -23.66 8.62 -14.54
C ALA A 20 -24.99 8.09 -14.00
N GLU A 21 -26.11 8.75 -14.32
CA GLU A 21 -27.46 8.31 -13.93
C GLU A 21 -27.97 7.13 -14.77
N GLU A 22 -27.64 7.07 -16.06
CA GLU A 22 -28.06 6.01 -16.97
C GLU A 22 -27.17 4.75 -16.87
N GLU A 23 -25.84 4.90 -16.79
CA GLU A 23 -24.88 3.80 -16.97
C GLU A 23 -24.23 3.31 -15.67
N ILE A 24 -24.17 4.16 -14.64
CA ILE A 24 -23.47 3.84 -13.37
C ILE A 24 -24.48 3.58 -12.25
N LYS A 25 -25.48 4.46 -12.06
CA LYS A 25 -26.43 4.34 -10.95
C LYS A 25 -27.12 2.98 -10.87
N PRO A 26 -27.57 2.35 -11.98
CA PRO A 26 -28.23 1.04 -11.94
C PRO A 26 -27.33 -0.12 -11.46
N ILE A 27 -26.01 0.00 -11.61
CA ILE A 27 -25.05 -1.09 -11.30
C ILE A 27 -24.18 -0.81 -10.07
N ALA A 28 -24.10 0.44 -9.59
CA ALA A 28 -23.22 0.85 -8.50
C ALA A 28 -23.37 0.04 -7.19
N PHE A 29 -24.58 -0.46 -6.89
CA PHE A 29 -24.78 -1.35 -5.74
C PHE A 29 -24.13 -2.72 -5.94
N MET A 30 -24.26 -3.32 -7.13
CA MET A 30 -23.64 -4.61 -7.45
C MET A 30 -22.11 -4.51 -7.48
N LEU A 31 -21.56 -3.42 -8.05
CA LEU A 31 -20.11 -3.17 -8.08
C LEU A 31 -19.53 -3.03 -6.66
N ASP A 32 -20.24 -2.35 -5.75
CA ASP A 32 -19.85 -2.25 -4.34
C ASP A 32 -19.96 -3.59 -3.60
N GLN A 33 -21.07 -4.33 -3.79
CA GLN A 33 -21.28 -5.63 -3.16
C GLN A 33 -20.24 -6.66 -3.61
N GLU A 34 -19.98 -6.77 -4.91
CA GLU A 34 -19.02 -7.70 -5.51
C GLU A 34 -17.55 -7.24 -5.37
N ASN A 35 -17.29 -5.96 -5.03
CA ASN A 35 -15.96 -5.33 -5.02
C ASN A 35 -15.24 -5.51 -6.36
N LYS A 36 -15.91 -5.03 -7.43
CA LYS A 36 -15.65 -5.37 -8.83
C LYS A 36 -15.47 -4.13 -9.71
N PHE A 37 -14.50 -4.19 -10.61
CA PHE A 37 -14.17 -3.11 -11.53
C PHE A 37 -15.22 -2.94 -12.66
N PRO A 38 -15.63 -1.71 -12.99
CA PRO A 38 -16.68 -1.44 -13.99
C PRO A 38 -16.10 -1.28 -15.41
N SER A 39 -15.48 -2.33 -15.97
CA SER A 39 -14.74 -2.27 -17.25
C SER A 39 -15.56 -1.67 -18.41
N GLU A 40 -16.85 -2.01 -18.54
CA GLU A 40 -17.72 -1.46 -19.59
C GLU A 40 -18.02 0.04 -19.40
N VAL A 41 -18.07 0.55 -18.16
CA VAL A 41 -18.23 1.99 -17.91
C VAL A 41 -16.97 2.74 -18.30
N VAL A 42 -15.79 2.20 -17.96
CA VAL A 42 -14.49 2.77 -18.33
C VAL A 42 -14.34 2.80 -19.86
N LYS A 43 -14.77 1.75 -20.55
CA LYS A 43 -14.83 1.71 -22.01
C LYS A 43 -15.78 2.77 -22.58
N LYS A 44 -17.01 2.91 -22.06
CA LYS A 44 -17.93 3.98 -22.51
C LYS A 44 -17.38 5.39 -22.23
N LEU A 45 -16.62 5.59 -21.15
CA LEU A 45 -15.89 6.84 -20.91
C LEU A 45 -14.78 7.09 -21.95
N ALA A 46 -14.08 6.05 -22.41
CA ALA A 46 -13.15 6.14 -23.54
C ALA A 46 -13.89 6.50 -24.85
N ASP A 47 -14.97 5.80 -25.19
CA ASP A 47 -15.82 6.07 -26.36
C ASP A 47 -16.40 7.51 -26.35
N MET A 48 -16.64 8.08 -25.16
CA MET A 48 -17.08 9.47 -24.99
C MET A 48 -15.96 10.52 -25.12
N GLY A 49 -14.70 10.11 -25.18
CA GLY A 49 -13.49 10.96 -25.17
C GLY A 49 -13.06 11.44 -23.78
N MET A 50 -13.57 10.84 -22.70
CA MET A 50 -13.47 11.36 -21.33
C MET A 50 -12.27 10.84 -20.54
N MET A 51 -11.48 9.90 -21.08
CA MET A 51 -10.26 9.43 -20.41
C MET A 51 -9.13 10.49 -20.50
N GLY A 52 -8.99 11.15 -21.66
CA GLY A 52 -7.99 12.19 -21.89
C GLY A 52 -8.51 13.63 -21.87
N ILE A 53 -9.41 13.99 -20.94
CA ILE A 53 -10.04 15.32 -20.86
C ILE A 53 -9.05 16.49 -21.00
N PRO A 54 -7.97 16.59 -20.18
CA PRO A 54 -7.06 17.73 -20.20
C PRO A 54 -5.93 17.64 -21.23
N TYR A 55 -5.90 16.61 -22.08
CA TYR A 55 -4.77 16.40 -23.01
C TYR A 55 -5.02 17.00 -24.40
N PRO A 56 -3.98 17.55 -25.05
CA PRO A 56 -4.11 18.11 -26.39
C PRO A 56 -4.64 17.10 -27.42
N LYS A 57 -5.41 17.61 -28.39
CA LYS A 57 -6.03 16.83 -29.47
C LYS A 57 -5.03 16.15 -30.41
N GLU A 58 -3.81 16.68 -30.49
CA GLU A 58 -2.69 16.05 -31.22
C GLU A 58 -2.29 14.69 -30.64
N TYR A 59 -2.47 14.46 -29.32
CA TYR A 59 -2.30 13.15 -28.68
C TYR A 59 -3.62 12.37 -28.54
N GLY A 60 -4.70 12.80 -29.21
CA GLY A 60 -6.02 12.16 -29.12
C GLY A 60 -6.82 12.46 -27.85
N GLY A 61 -6.39 13.43 -27.03
CA GLY A 61 -7.17 13.93 -25.89
C GLY A 61 -8.30 14.89 -26.30
N ALA A 62 -9.17 15.25 -25.36
CA ALA A 62 -10.32 16.11 -25.64
C ALA A 62 -9.95 17.60 -25.81
N GLY A 63 -8.81 18.03 -25.26
CA GLY A 63 -8.37 19.43 -25.25
C GLY A 63 -9.33 20.35 -24.50
N LEU A 64 -9.79 19.92 -23.32
CA LEU A 64 -10.59 20.71 -22.37
C LEU A 64 -9.71 21.13 -21.17
N ASP A 65 -10.24 22.00 -20.30
CA ASP A 65 -9.50 22.57 -19.17
C ASP A 65 -9.52 21.67 -17.91
N VAL A 66 -8.70 22.02 -16.91
CA VAL A 66 -8.65 21.33 -15.61
C VAL A 66 -9.98 21.46 -14.85
N ILE A 67 -10.79 22.51 -15.07
CA ILE A 67 -12.13 22.61 -14.46
C ILE A 67 -13.09 21.58 -15.08
N SER A 68 -13.05 21.37 -16.40
CA SER A 68 -13.78 20.31 -17.09
C SER A 68 -13.42 18.92 -16.57
N TYR A 69 -12.13 18.67 -16.30
CA TYR A 69 -11.67 17.45 -15.63
C TYR A 69 -12.25 17.31 -14.21
N ALA A 70 -12.21 18.37 -13.40
CA ALA A 70 -12.78 18.36 -12.05
C ALA A 70 -14.29 18.11 -12.07
N ILE A 71 -15.04 18.71 -13.02
CA ILE A 71 -16.47 18.48 -13.20
C ILE A 71 -16.78 17.03 -13.56
N ALA A 72 -15.99 16.41 -14.45
CA ALA A 72 -16.19 15.01 -14.82
C ALA A 72 -15.98 14.07 -13.62
N VAL A 73 -14.91 14.28 -12.83
CA VAL A 73 -14.68 13.50 -11.60
C VAL A 73 -15.78 13.75 -10.56
N GLU A 74 -16.24 14.99 -10.39
CA GLU A 74 -17.33 15.36 -9.46
C GLU A 74 -18.65 14.63 -9.80
N GLU A 75 -19.14 14.74 -11.04
CA GLU A 75 -20.44 14.20 -11.43
C GLU A 75 -20.46 12.66 -11.50
N LEU A 76 -19.32 12.01 -11.80
CA LEU A 76 -19.16 10.55 -11.65
C LEU A 76 -19.20 10.14 -10.17
N SER A 77 -18.44 10.84 -9.32
CA SER A 77 -18.31 10.53 -7.88
C SER A 77 -19.59 10.78 -7.09
N ARG A 78 -20.49 11.62 -7.62
CA ARG A 78 -21.85 11.84 -7.12
C ARG A 78 -22.72 10.59 -7.18
N VAL A 79 -22.42 9.66 -8.09
CA VAL A 79 -23.10 8.37 -8.21
C VAL A 79 -22.26 7.23 -7.63
N ASP A 80 -20.98 7.15 -7.98
CA ASP A 80 -20.07 6.11 -7.50
C ASP A 80 -18.65 6.66 -7.26
N GLY A 81 -18.22 6.66 -5.99
CA GLY A 81 -16.92 7.18 -5.60
C GLY A 81 -15.75 6.41 -6.21
N GLY A 82 -15.92 5.12 -6.52
CA GLY A 82 -14.88 4.32 -7.17
C GLY A 82 -14.70 4.65 -8.65
N THR A 83 -15.78 4.80 -9.41
CA THR A 83 -15.70 5.19 -10.83
C THR A 83 -15.05 6.58 -11.00
N GLY A 84 -15.35 7.52 -10.10
CA GLY A 84 -14.68 8.81 -10.06
C GLY A 84 -13.17 8.72 -9.84
N VAL A 85 -12.69 7.86 -8.91
CA VAL A 85 -11.24 7.71 -8.67
C VAL A 85 -10.54 6.90 -9.77
N ILE A 86 -11.23 6.02 -10.50
CA ILE A 86 -10.66 5.33 -11.67
C ILE A 86 -10.23 6.35 -12.73
N LEU A 87 -11.11 7.31 -13.06
CA LEU A 87 -10.80 8.41 -13.98
C LEU A 87 -9.73 9.34 -13.39
N SER A 88 -9.86 9.73 -12.11
CA SER A 88 -8.90 10.61 -11.44
C SER A 88 -7.49 10.04 -11.47
N ALA A 89 -7.32 8.76 -11.09
CA ALA A 89 -6.03 8.09 -11.05
C ALA A 89 -5.46 7.83 -12.46
N HIS A 90 -6.28 7.46 -13.43
CA HIS A 90 -5.83 7.34 -14.83
C HIS A 90 -5.28 8.67 -15.35
N THR A 91 -6.07 9.75 -15.24
CA THR A 91 -5.73 11.06 -15.79
C THR A 91 -4.58 11.68 -14.99
N SER A 92 -4.87 12.10 -13.75
CA SER A 92 -3.96 12.95 -12.98
C SER A 92 -2.71 12.25 -12.44
N LEU A 93 -2.70 10.92 -12.33
CA LEU A 93 -1.56 10.16 -11.80
C LEU A 93 -0.88 9.26 -12.83
N GLY A 94 -1.63 8.51 -13.64
CA GLY A 94 -1.08 7.60 -14.65
C GLY A 94 -0.61 8.31 -15.92
N THR A 95 -1.36 9.31 -16.37
CA THR A 95 -1.17 9.91 -17.71
C THR A 95 -0.46 11.26 -17.67
N TYR A 96 -0.76 12.11 -16.67
CA TYR A 96 -0.11 13.41 -16.48
C TYR A 96 1.43 13.36 -16.42
N PRO A 97 2.10 12.38 -15.77
CA PRO A 97 3.56 12.34 -15.74
C PRO A 97 4.18 12.21 -17.14
N ILE A 98 3.57 11.42 -18.03
CA ILE A 98 4.03 11.25 -19.41
C ILE A 98 3.79 12.52 -20.22
N ALA A 99 2.63 13.17 -20.04
CA ALA A 99 2.33 14.44 -20.69
C ALA A 99 3.30 15.58 -20.30
N ALA A 100 3.70 15.63 -19.02
CA ALA A 100 4.53 16.71 -18.47
C ALA A 100 6.05 16.47 -18.57
N TYR A 101 6.51 15.21 -18.51
CA TYR A 101 7.94 14.86 -18.43
C TYR A 101 8.40 13.85 -19.49
N GLY A 102 7.50 13.36 -20.34
CA GLY A 102 7.82 12.39 -21.37
C GLY A 102 8.52 13.01 -22.59
N THR A 103 9.43 12.25 -23.20
CA THR A 103 9.93 12.56 -24.55
C THR A 103 8.80 12.43 -25.57
N GLU A 104 9.01 12.92 -26.80
CA GLU A 104 7.97 12.83 -27.82
C GLU A 104 7.67 11.37 -28.20
N GLU A 105 8.70 10.53 -28.26
CA GLU A 105 8.58 9.09 -28.48
C GLU A 105 7.78 8.42 -27.36
N GLN A 106 8.01 8.81 -26.10
CA GLN A 106 7.24 8.32 -24.95
C GLN A 106 5.77 8.79 -25.01
N LYS A 107 5.49 10.01 -25.46
CA LYS A 107 4.11 10.47 -25.65
C LYS A 107 3.40 9.71 -26.76
N GLN A 108 4.02 9.56 -27.93
CA GLN A 108 3.42 8.81 -29.04
C GLN A 108 3.20 7.32 -28.67
N LYS A 109 4.12 6.71 -27.91
CA LYS A 109 4.01 5.32 -27.43
C LYS A 109 3.00 5.13 -26.29
N TYR A 110 2.86 6.11 -25.39
CA TYR A 110 2.12 5.95 -24.12
C TYR A 110 1.03 6.99 -23.86
N LEU A 111 1.27 8.28 -24.07
CA LEU A 111 0.24 9.33 -23.87
C LEU A 111 -0.93 9.14 -24.84
N VAL A 112 -0.67 8.82 -26.11
CA VAL A 112 -1.72 8.65 -27.13
C VAL A 112 -2.74 7.56 -26.78
N PRO A 113 -2.36 6.30 -26.50
CA PRO A 113 -3.33 5.27 -26.11
C PRO A 113 -3.99 5.55 -24.75
N LEU A 114 -3.31 6.24 -23.82
CA LEU A 114 -3.93 6.66 -22.57
C LEU A 114 -5.00 7.74 -22.79
N ALA A 115 -4.69 8.82 -23.52
CA ALA A 115 -5.60 9.96 -23.71
C ALA A 115 -6.87 9.58 -24.50
N LYS A 116 -6.77 8.63 -25.44
CA LYS A 116 -7.94 8.04 -26.11
C LYS A 116 -8.72 7.06 -25.23
N GLY A 117 -8.13 6.55 -24.14
CA GLY A 117 -8.68 5.45 -23.35
C GLY A 117 -8.53 4.05 -23.98
N GLU A 118 -7.63 3.89 -24.97
CA GLU A 118 -7.23 2.57 -25.52
C GLU A 118 -6.44 1.73 -24.50
N LYS A 119 -5.77 2.40 -23.54
CA LYS A 119 -5.09 1.80 -22.38
C LYS A 119 -5.49 2.53 -21.10
N LEU A 120 -5.48 1.84 -19.96
CA LEU A 120 -5.72 2.42 -18.63
C LEU A 120 -4.39 2.64 -17.88
N GLY A 121 -4.36 3.66 -17.00
CA GLY A 121 -3.15 4.15 -16.33
C GLY A 121 -3.20 4.04 -14.79
N ALA A 122 -2.02 3.87 -14.17
CA ALA A 122 -1.84 3.74 -12.72
C ALA A 122 -0.49 4.32 -12.24
N PHE A 123 -0.33 4.49 -10.92
CA PHE A 123 0.78 5.23 -10.29
C PHE A 123 1.33 4.49 -9.06
N GLY A 124 2.52 3.89 -9.18
CA GLY A 124 3.16 3.03 -8.19
C GLY A 124 4.23 3.74 -7.35
N LEU A 125 3.80 4.47 -6.31
CA LEU A 125 4.70 5.17 -5.37
C LEU A 125 4.82 4.49 -4.00
N THR A 126 3.69 4.21 -3.35
CA THR A 126 3.54 3.79 -1.94
C THR A 126 4.08 2.38 -1.64
N GLU A 127 4.65 2.19 -0.46
CA GLU A 127 5.22 0.90 0.03
C GLU A 127 4.81 0.60 1.50
N GLU A 128 5.10 -0.60 2.03
CA GLU A 128 4.79 -0.96 3.44
C GLU A 128 5.54 -0.09 4.47
N ASN A 129 6.68 0.47 4.10
CA ASN A 129 7.48 1.41 4.89
C ASN A 129 7.19 2.88 4.52
N ALA A 130 7.01 3.18 3.22
CA ALA A 130 6.92 4.52 2.63
C ALA A 130 5.48 4.86 2.23
N GLY A 131 4.72 5.37 3.21
CA GLY A 131 3.39 5.95 3.03
C GLY A 131 3.45 7.47 2.93
N SER A 132 3.14 8.16 4.03
CA SER A 132 3.29 9.62 4.15
C SER A 132 4.74 10.09 3.97
N ASP A 133 5.71 9.26 4.36
CA ASP A 133 7.12 9.44 4.00
C ASP A 133 7.41 8.74 2.66
N ALA A 134 6.88 9.31 1.57
CA ALA A 134 7.08 8.80 0.22
C ALA A 134 8.55 8.90 -0.27
N GLY A 135 9.43 9.54 0.50
CA GLY A 135 10.87 9.61 0.22
C GLY A 135 11.64 8.36 0.67
N GLY A 136 11.04 7.52 1.51
CA GLY A 136 11.64 6.29 2.05
C GLY A 136 11.47 5.03 1.19
N THR A 137 11.19 5.15 -0.11
CA THR A 137 10.98 4.01 -1.03
C THR A 137 12.23 3.09 -1.09
N GLU A 138 12.01 1.78 -0.97
CA GLU A 138 13.03 0.72 -0.99
C GLU A 138 13.03 -0.09 -2.31
N THR A 139 12.02 0.04 -3.18
CA THR A 139 12.06 -0.51 -4.55
C THR A 139 13.27 0.05 -5.32
N THR A 140 14.09 -0.81 -5.92
CA THR A 140 15.31 -0.43 -6.64
C THR A 140 15.17 -0.56 -8.16
N ALA A 141 16.02 0.17 -8.89
CA ALA A 141 16.20 0.08 -10.33
C ALA A 141 17.70 0.14 -10.67
N VAL A 142 18.30 -0.96 -11.14
CA VAL A 142 19.74 -1.05 -11.42
C VAL A 142 19.97 -1.08 -12.94
N LEU A 143 20.79 -0.16 -13.47
CA LEU A 143 21.09 -0.09 -14.91
C LEU A 143 22.02 -1.23 -15.34
N GLU A 144 21.57 -2.08 -16.25
CA GLU A 144 22.31 -3.15 -16.91
C GLU A 144 22.31 -2.92 -18.43
N GLY A 145 23.28 -2.12 -18.91
CA GLY A 145 23.42 -1.83 -20.35
C GLY A 145 22.32 -0.93 -20.91
N ASP A 146 21.36 -1.53 -21.61
CA ASP A 146 20.23 -0.89 -22.30
C ASP A 146 18.88 -1.05 -21.58
N TYR A 147 18.85 -1.69 -20.40
CA TYR A 147 17.67 -1.78 -19.54
C TYR A 147 18.02 -1.55 -18.06
N TYR A 148 17.01 -1.24 -17.24
CA TYR A 148 17.07 -1.30 -15.78
C TYR A 148 16.43 -2.59 -15.29
N ILE A 149 17.02 -3.22 -14.27
CA ILE A 149 16.43 -4.28 -13.47
C ILE A 149 15.69 -3.66 -12.28
N LEU A 150 14.35 -3.74 -12.31
CA LEU A 150 13.50 -3.31 -11.19
C LEU A 150 13.20 -4.48 -10.24
N ASN A 151 13.39 -4.22 -8.94
CA ASN A 151 13.08 -5.15 -7.86
C ASN A 151 12.42 -4.42 -6.68
N GLY A 152 11.32 -4.98 -6.17
CA GLY A 152 10.59 -4.40 -5.04
C GLY A 152 9.09 -4.61 -5.14
N GLU A 153 8.33 -3.81 -4.40
CA GLU A 153 6.88 -3.92 -4.32
C GLU A 153 6.24 -2.55 -4.07
N LYS A 154 5.04 -2.31 -4.60
CA LYS A 154 4.19 -1.15 -4.26
C LYS A 154 2.86 -1.63 -3.70
N ILE A 155 2.25 -0.87 -2.79
CA ILE A 155 0.98 -1.24 -2.14
C ILE A 155 -0.10 -0.16 -2.30
N PHE A 156 -1.37 -0.56 -2.19
CA PHE A 156 -2.55 0.30 -2.33
C PHE A 156 -2.66 1.03 -3.67
N ILE A 157 -2.16 0.42 -4.77
CA ILE A 157 -2.11 1.09 -6.07
C ILE A 157 -3.47 1.00 -6.77
N THR A 158 -4.14 2.14 -6.93
CA THR A 158 -5.38 2.29 -7.68
C THR A 158 -5.21 1.85 -9.13
N ASN A 159 -6.24 1.25 -9.72
CA ASN A 159 -6.24 0.63 -11.05
C ASN A 159 -5.28 -0.56 -11.23
N ALA A 160 -4.53 -1.00 -10.21
CA ALA A 160 -3.60 -2.13 -10.34
C ALA A 160 -4.32 -3.46 -10.67
N GLY A 161 -3.71 -4.22 -11.57
CA GLY A 161 -4.29 -5.43 -12.19
C GLY A 161 -5.11 -5.10 -13.45
N GLU A 162 -5.88 -4.02 -13.43
CA GLU A 162 -6.71 -3.58 -14.55
C GLU A 162 -5.90 -2.73 -15.55
N ALA A 163 -5.15 -1.74 -15.07
CA ALA A 163 -4.34 -0.82 -15.88
C ALA A 163 -3.22 -1.51 -16.66
N ASP A 164 -2.84 -0.91 -17.79
CA ASP A 164 -1.84 -1.40 -18.73
C ASP A 164 -0.49 -0.70 -18.58
N ILE A 165 -0.51 0.57 -18.16
CA ILE A 165 0.69 1.42 -18.01
C ILE A 165 0.77 1.92 -16.55
N TYR A 166 1.96 1.78 -15.96
CA TYR A 166 2.25 2.13 -14.57
C TYR A 166 3.41 3.12 -14.51
N ILE A 167 3.22 4.24 -13.82
CA ILE A 167 4.32 5.15 -13.46
C ILE A 167 4.89 4.71 -12.10
N VAL A 168 6.06 4.08 -12.12
CA VAL A 168 6.68 3.44 -10.94
C VAL A 168 7.89 4.26 -10.47
N PHE A 169 8.00 4.49 -9.16
CA PHE A 169 9.12 5.21 -8.56
C PHE A 169 10.07 4.26 -7.85
N ALA A 170 11.35 4.31 -8.20
CA ALA A 170 12.37 3.39 -7.69
C ALA A 170 13.72 4.10 -7.45
N VAL A 171 14.51 3.56 -6.52
CA VAL A 171 15.86 4.05 -6.19
C VAL A 171 16.86 3.55 -7.23
N THR A 172 17.46 4.46 -7.98
CA THR A 172 18.62 4.17 -8.86
C THR A 172 19.94 4.51 -8.17
N THR A 173 19.96 5.50 -7.27
CA THR A 173 21.15 5.89 -6.49
C THR A 173 20.86 5.83 -4.99
N PRO A 174 21.22 4.74 -4.29
CA PRO A 174 21.06 4.64 -2.85
C PRO A 174 21.81 5.73 -2.06
N GLY A 175 21.42 5.95 -0.81
CA GLY A 175 22.11 6.83 0.14
C GLY A 175 21.86 8.34 -0.02
N ILE A 176 21.61 8.85 -1.22
CA ILE A 176 21.43 10.31 -1.47
C ILE A 176 19.99 10.84 -1.21
N GLY A 177 19.14 10.03 -0.60
CA GLY A 177 17.75 10.35 -0.25
C GLY A 177 16.86 10.55 -1.48
N THR A 178 15.94 11.52 -1.42
CA THR A 178 14.95 11.77 -2.49
C THR A 178 15.55 12.14 -3.86
N ARG A 179 16.83 12.52 -3.91
CA ARG A 179 17.58 12.76 -5.16
C ARG A 179 18.07 11.48 -5.85
N GLY A 180 17.90 10.32 -5.21
CA GLY A 180 18.24 9.01 -5.75
C GLY A 180 17.05 8.23 -6.31
N ILE A 181 15.87 8.85 -6.33
CA ILE A 181 14.61 8.25 -6.81
C ILE A 181 14.37 8.70 -8.25
N SER A 182 14.12 7.74 -9.12
CA SER A 182 13.81 7.92 -10.55
C SER A 182 12.40 7.40 -10.86
N ALA A 183 11.82 7.87 -11.97
CA ALA A 183 10.48 7.47 -12.42
C ALA A 183 10.58 6.60 -13.68
N PHE A 184 9.75 5.56 -13.76
CA PHE A 184 9.77 4.58 -14.85
C PHE A 184 8.37 4.33 -15.38
N ILE A 185 8.23 4.20 -16.71
CA ILE A 185 7.02 3.72 -17.36
C ILE A 185 7.13 2.19 -17.46
N VAL A 186 6.23 1.45 -16.82
CA VAL A 186 6.22 -0.02 -16.82
C VAL A 186 4.92 -0.54 -17.44
N GLU A 187 5.01 -1.52 -18.34
CA GLU A 187 3.84 -2.10 -19.01
C GLU A 187 3.42 -3.45 -18.39
N LYS A 188 2.10 -3.64 -18.25
CA LYS A 188 1.48 -4.90 -17.83
C LYS A 188 1.85 -6.04 -18.78
N GLY A 189 2.26 -7.18 -18.20
CA GLY A 189 2.64 -8.38 -18.95
C GLY A 189 4.14 -8.52 -19.25
N TRP A 190 4.97 -7.55 -18.85
CA TRP A 190 6.43 -7.76 -18.82
C TRP A 190 6.84 -8.85 -17.82
N GLU A 191 7.90 -9.59 -18.15
CA GLU A 191 8.39 -10.67 -17.31
C GLU A 191 8.81 -10.16 -15.92
N GLY A 192 8.45 -10.91 -14.87
CA GLY A 192 8.70 -10.55 -13.48
C GLY A 192 7.76 -9.49 -12.88
N PHE A 193 6.94 -8.80 -13.70
CA PHE A 193 5.98 -7.80 -13.22
C PHE A 193 4.61 -8.45 -12.99
N THR A 194 4.19 -8.52 -11.72
CA THR A 194 2.97 -9.21 -11.30
C THR A 194 2.17 -8.42 -10.28
N PHE A 195 0.96 -8.88 -9.95
CA PHE A 195 0.01 -8.17 -9.11
C PHE A 195 -0.41 -9.01 -7.90
N GLY A 196 -0.55 -8.36 -6.75
CA GLY A 196 -1.27 -8.93 -5.61
C GLY A 196 -2.77 -9.06 -5.88
N LYS A 197 -3.49 -9.74 -4.98
CA LYS A 197 -4.96 -9.81 -5.09
C LYS A 197 -5.59 -8.43 -4.84
N HIS A 198 -6.71 -8.15 -5.49
CA HIS A 198 -7.49 -6.95 -5.21
C HIS A 198 -7.89 -6.91 -3.72
N TYR A 199 -7.60 -5.79 -3.05
CA TYR A 199 -7.99 -5.60 -1.65
C TYR A 199 -9.52 -5.53 -1.47
N ASP A 200 -9.99 -6.13 -0.39
CA ASP A 200 -11.33 -5.98 0.17
C ASP A 200 -11.38 -4.68 1.00
N LYS A 201 -12.13 -3.67 0.53
CA LYS A 201 -12.08 -2.27 1.02
C LYS A 201 -13.34 -1.87 1.78
N MET A 202 -13.23 -0.85 2.63
CA MET A 202 -14.39 -0.24 3.32
C MET A 202 -15.34 0.44 2.31
N GLY A 203 -14.81 1.35 1.50
CA GLY A 203 -15.51 2.05 0.42
C GLY A 203 -14.71 2.02 -0.88
N ILE A 204 -15.18 2.77 -1.88
CA ILE A 204 -14.74 2.79 -3.28
C ILE A 204 -14.55 1.37 -3.84
N ARG A 205 -15.49 0.47 -3.49
CA ARG A 205 -15.35 -0.97 -3.72
C ARG A 205 -15.34 -1.35 -5.20
N SER A 206 -15.94 -0.51 -6.07
CA SER A 206 -15.82 -0.56 -7.53
C SER A 206 -14.43 -0.20 -8.08
N SER A 207 -13.58 0.50 -7.32
CA SER A 207 -12.21 0.82 -7.74
C SER A 207 -11.25 -0.35 -7.50
N ALA A 208 -10.52 -0.76 -8.54
CA ALA A 208 -9.41 -1.70 -8.41
C ALA A 208 -8.28 -1.08 -7.56
N THR A 209 -7.62 -1.92 -6.77
CA THR A 209 -6.55 -1.54 -5.81
C THR A 209 -5.78 -2.78 -5.39
N ALA A 210 -4.49 -2.88 -5.71
CA ALA A 210 -3.71 -4.08 -5.42
C ALA A 210 -2.26 -3.75 -5.04
N GLU A 211 -1.46 -4.81 -4.87
CA GLU A 211 0.00 -4.74 -4.76
C GLU A 211 0.61 -4.84 -6.17
N LEU A 212 1.68 -4.10 -6.43
CA LEU A 212 2.56 -4.31 -7.59
C LEU A 212 3.79 -5.07 -7.09
N ILE A 213 4.23 -6.09 -7.82
CA ILE A 213 5.37 -6.93 -7.44
C ILE A 213 6.36 -6.96 -8.61
N PHE A 214 7.61 -6.58 -8.33
CA PHE A 214 8.70 -6.51 -9.31
C PHE A 214 9.78 -7.50 -8.93
N ASN A 215 9.94 -8.56 -9.73
CA ASN A 215 10.98 -9.57 -9.56
C ASN A 215 11.87 -9.59 -10.81
N ASN A 216 12.98 -8.86 -10.76
CA ASN A 216 13.94 -8.68 -11.85
C ASN A 216 13.33 -8.17 -13.18
N VAL A 217 12.40 -7.22 -13.09
CA VAL A 217 11.69 -6.67 -14.25
C VAL A 217 12.64 -5.87 -15.14
N LYS A 218 12.80 -6.29 -16.39
CA LYS A 218 13.60 -5.57 -17.39
C LYS A 218 12.78 -4.41 -17.95
N VAL A 219 13.12 -3.19 -17.53
CA VAL A 219 12.53 -1.94 -18.02
C VAL A 219 13.51 -1.29 -19.00
N PRO A 220 13.18 -1.11 -20.28
CA PRO A 220 14.09 -0.49 -21.25
C PRO A 220 14.57 0.89 -20.82
N LYS A 221 15.78 1.29 -21.19
CA LYS A 221 16.38 2.56 -20.75
C LYS A 221 15.62 3.78 -21.24
N GLU A 222 14.97 3.69 -22.40
CA GLU A 222 14.05 4.71 -22.93
C GLU A 222 12.68 4.77 -22.22
N ASN A 223 12.44 3.91 -21.23
CA ASN A 223 11.27 3.97 -20.35
C ASN A 223 11.55 4.68 -19.00
N LEU A 224 12.75 5.24 -18.80
CA LEU A 224 13.03 6.26 -17.78
C LEU A 224 12.24 7.53 -18.10
N LEU A 225 11.42 8.01 -17.17
CA LEU A 225 10.60 9.21 -17.33
C LEU A 225 11.29 10.44 -16.70
N GLY A 226 11.52 11.48 -17.50
CA GLY A 226 12.36 12.62 -17.10
C GLY A 226 13.84 12.22 -17.02
N LYS A 227 14.50 12.56 -15.91
CA LYS A 227 15.91 12.21 -15.66
C LYS A 227 16.08 11.41 -14.38
N GLU A 228 17.21 10.71 -14.33
CA GLU A 228 17.78 10.14 -13.11
C GLU A 228 17.73 11.11 -11.92
N GLY A 229 17.16 10.66 -10.80
CA GLY A 229 17.02 11.45 -9.58
C GLY A 229 15.91 12.51 -9.57
N GLU A 230 15.18 12.72 -10.68
CA GLU A 230 14.02 13.63 -10.72
C GLU A 230 12.70 12.95 -10.31
N GLY A 231 12.69 11.64 -10.06
CA GLY A 231 11.48 10.86 -9.78
C GLY A 231 10.67 11.39 -8.59
N PHE A 232 11.31 11.80 -7.50
CA PHE A 232 10.59 12.38 -6.36
C PHE A 232 9.94 13.74 -6.69
N LYS A 233 10.58 14.56 -7.53
CA LYS A 233 10.03 15.83 -8.01
C LYS A 233 8.79 15.56 -8.90
N ILE A 234 8.90 14.61 -9.83
CA ILE A 234 7.79 14.16 -10.68
C ILE A 234 6.62 13.66 -9.82
N ALA A 235 6.88 12.81 -8.82
CA ALA A 235 5.86 12.30 -7.90
C ALA A 235 5.12 13.43 -7.16
N MET A 236 5.83 14.43 -6.63
CA MET A 236 5.20 15.52 -5.87
C MET A 236 4.34 16.42 -6.77
N THR A 237 4.83 16.85 -7.93
CA THR A 237 4.06 17.69 -8.88
C THR A 237 2.86 16.93 -9.46
N THR A 238 2.96 15.61 -9.59
CA THR A 238 1.83 14.74 -9.97
C THR A 238 0.75 14.72 -8.89
N LEU A 239 1.14 14.51 -7.62
CA LEU A 239 0.23 14.52 -6.48
C LEU A 239 -0.40 15.89 -6.19
N ASP A 240 0.28 17.01 -6.47
CA ASP A 240 -0.35 18.33 -6.43
C ASP A 240 -1.54 18.40 -7.40
N GLY A 241 -1.42 17.78 -8.58
CA GLY A 241 -2.50 17.63 -9.55
C GLY A 241 -3.62 16.67 -9.12
N GLY A 242 -3.26 15.48 -8.65
CA GLY A 242 -4.23 14.45 -8.25
C GLY A 242 -5.09 14.85 -7.05
N ARG A 243 -4.55 15.64 -6.11
CA ARG A 243 -5.31 16.26 -5.02
C ARG A 243 -6.53 17.06 -5.50
N ILE A 244 -6.46 17.73 -6.66
CA ILE A 244 -7.63 18.42 -7.24
C ILE A 244 -8.70 17.40 -7.65
N GLY A 245 -8.31 16.28 -8.25
CA GLY A 245 -9.20 15.16 -8.58
C GLY A 245 -9.83 14.53 -7.33
N ILE A 246 -9.05 14.28 -6.27
CA ILE A 246 -9.58 13.79 -4.99
C ILE A 246 -10.51 14.80 -4.31
N ALA A 247 -10.23 16.10 -4.42
CA ALA A 247 -11.10 17.14 -3.91
C ALA A 247 -12.43 17.19 -4.67
N ALA A 248 -12.41 17.04 -6.00
CA ALA A 248 -13.60 16.90 -6.85
C ALA A 248 -14.38 15.61 -6.54
N GLN A 249 -13.69 14.50 -6.28
CA GLN A 249 -14.31 13.23 -5.91
C GLN A 249 -15.04 13.32 -4.56
N ALA A 250 -14.39 13.89 -3.53
CA ALA A 250 -15.00 14.13 -2.23
C ALA A 250 -16.21 15.08 -2.33
N LEU A 251 -16.09 16.13 -3.14
CA LEU A 251 -17.20 17.04 -3.46
C LEU A 251 -18.38 16.30 -4.12
N GLY A 252 -18.09 15.41 -5.08
CA GLY A 252 -19.10 14.58 -5.74
C GLY A 252 -19.83 13.66 -4.77
N ILE A 253 -19.09 12.85 -4.00
CA ILE A 253 -19.67 11.94 -2.98
C ILE A 253 -20.57 12.71 -2.01
N ALA A 254 -20.12 13.88 -1.55
CA ALA A 254 -20.89 14.77 -0.68
C ALA A 254 -22.15 15.34 -1.37
N GLN A 255 -22.04 15.76 -2.64
CA GLN A 255 -23.16 16.27 -3.44
C GLN A 255 -24.22 15.17 -3.63
N GLY A 256 -23.82 13.94 -3.93
CA GLY A 256 -24.72 12.80 -4.08
C GLY A 256 -25.44 12.45 -2.79
N ALA A 257 -24.73 12.39 -1.67
CA ALA A 257 -25.34 12.14 -0.37
C ALA A 257 -26.32 13.25 0.04
N TYR A 258 -26.01 14.52 -0.25
CA TYR A 258 -26.92 15.65 -0.04
C TYR A 258 -28.16 15.59 -0.93
N GLU A 259 -28.02 15.29 -2.22
CA GLU A 259 -29.16 15.17 -3.16
C GLU A 259 -30.15 14.08 -2.70
N ASN A 260 -29.65 12.89 -2.37
CA ASN A 260 -30.47 11.78 -1.85
C ASN A 260 -31.14 12.13 -0.50
N ALA A 261 -30.41 12.79 0.42
CA ALA A 261 -30.99 13.21 1.70
C ALA A 261 -32.05 14.31 1.54
N LEU A 262 -31.85 15.25 0.62
CA LEU A 262 -32.81 16.29 0.29
C LEU A 262 -34.08 15.70 -0.33
N GLU A 263 -33.96 14.71 -1.20
CA GLU A 263 -35.09 13.98 -1.81
C GLU A 263 -35.89 13.21 -0.75
N TYR A 264 -35.24 12.27 -0.05
CA TYR A 264 -35.86 11.47 1.01
C TYR A 264 -36.52 12.34 2.10
N SER A 265 -35.91 13.49 2.44
CA SER A 265 -36.47 14.39 3.46
C SER A 265 -37.79 15.07 3.07
N LYS A 266 -38.11 15.16 1.77
CA LYS A 266 -39.39 15.69 1.24
C LYS A 266 -40.48 14.62 1.22
N GLU A 267 -40.10 13.37 0.98
CA GLU A 267 -41.04 12.25 0.91
C GLU A 267 -41.37 11.69 2.30
N ARG A 268 -40.35 11.57 3.17
CA ARG A 268 -40.51 10.90 4.47
C ARG A 268 -41.33 11.76 5.43
N ILE A 269 -42.55 11.31 5.74
CA ILE A 269 -43.43 11.96 6.72
C ILE A 269 -43.17 11.44 8.14
N GLN A 270 -43.04 12.33 9.11
CA GLN A 270 -43.12 12.07 10.56
C GLN A 270 -43.77 13.25 11.29
N PHE A 271 -44.52 12.99 12.36
CA PHE A 271 -45.30 14.01 13.08
C PHE A 271 -46.24 14.82 12.16
N GLY A 272 -46.87 14.16 11.19
CA GLY A 272 -47.88 14.74 10.30
C GLY A 272 -47.36 15.54 9.10
N LYS A 273 -46.04 15.69 8.91
CA LYS A 273 -45.44 16.45 7.80
C LYS A 273 -44.12 15.83 7.29
N PRO A 274 -43.64 16.20 6.08
CA PRO A 274 -42.29 15.87 5.62
C PRO A 274 -41.20 16.26 6.61
N ILE A 275 -40.19 15.41 6.80
CA ILE A 275 -39.13 15.68 7.78
C ILE A 275 -38.28 16.91 7.44
N CYS A 276 -38.19 17.32 6.17
CA CYS A 276 -37.56 18.59 5.77
C CYS A 276 -38.25 19.83 6.37
N GLN A 277 -39.51 19.71 6.80
CA GLN A 277 -40.24 20.77 7.50
C GLN A 277 -40.02 20.75 9.03
N GLN A 278 -39.16 19.87 9.55
CA GLN A 278 -38.65 19.95 10.91
C GLN A 278 -37.38 20.82 10.90
N GLN A 279 -37.34 21.87 11.73
CA GLN A 279 -36.31 22.90 11.66
C GLN A 279 -34.87 22.36 11.74
N ILE A 280 -34.65 21.34 12.58
CA ILE A 280 -33.33 20.69 12.73
C ILE A 280 -32.85 19.97 11.45
N VAL A 281 -33.77 19.45 10.62
CA VAL A 281 -33.45 18.85 9.31
C VAL A 281 -33.20 19.95 8.27
N ALA A 282 -34.02 21.00 8.27
CA ALA A 282 -33.83 22.16 7.40
C ALA A 282 -32.47 22.84 7.61
N PHE A 283 -32.04 22.97 8.88
CA PHE A 283 -30.72 23.51 9.22
C PHE A 283 -29.58 22.61 8.71
N LYS A 284 -29.65 21.29 8.92
CA LYS A 284 -28.66 20.35 8.35
C LYS A 284 -28.55 20.48 6.83
N LEU A 285 -29.67 20.54 6.11
CA LEU A 285 -29.69 20.71 4.66
C LEU A 285 -29.07 22.06 4.23
N ALA A 286 -29.27 23.14 4.99
CA ALA A 286 -28.64 24.44 4.72
C ALA A 286 -27.12 24.43 4.99
N ASP A 287 -26.68 23.79 6.08
CA ASP A 287 -25.26 23.64 6.41
C ASP A 287 -24.53 22.77 5.37
N MET A 288 -25.14 21.64 4.96
CA MET A 288 -24.62 20.77 3.90
C MET A 288 -24.47 21.53 2.58
N ALA A 289 -25.51 22.27 2.15
CA ALA A 289 -25.46 23.08 0.92
C ALA A 289 -24.37 24.17 0.98
N THR A 290 -24.18 24.80 2.15
CA THR A 290 -23.15 25.83 2.37
C THR A 290 -21.75 25.23 2.26
N LYS A 291 -21.50 24.07 2.91
CA LYS A 291 -20.23 23.34 2.83
C LYS A 291 -19.92 22.87 1.40
N LEU A 292 -20.92 22.39 0.66
CA LEU A 292 -20.79 22.03 -0.76
C LEU A 292 -20.43 23.23 -1.65
N ARG A 293 -21.00 24.41 -1.41
CA ARG A 293 -20.64 25.62 -2.16
C ARG A 293 -19.22 26.08 -1.84
N ALA A 294 -18.80 26.04 -0.56
CA ALA A 294 -17.45 26.39 -0.15
C ALA A 294 -16.39 25.43 -0.73
N ALA A 295 -16.61 24.12 -0.61
CA ALA A 295 -15.71 23.11 -1.16
C ALA A 295 -15.54 23.26 -2.69
N ARG A 296 -16.64 23.41 -3.44
CA ARG A 296 -16.60 23.59 -4.90
C ARG A 296 -15.81 24.82 -5.35
N LEU A 297 -15.87 25.92 -4.61
CA LEU A 297 -15.06 27.12 -4.90
C LEU A 297 -13.56 26.84 -4.72
N LEU A 298 -13.16 26.09 -3.68
CA LEU A 298 -11.75 25.71 -3.49
C LEU A 298 -11.26 24.75 -4.59
N VAL A 299 -12.06 23.74 -4.96
CA VAL A 299 -11.71 22.79 -6.05
C VAL A 299 -11.50 23.53 -7.36
N TYR A 300 -12.46 24.37 -7.77
CA TYR A 300 -12.39 25.04 -9.07
C TYR A 300 -11.34 26.15 -9.09
N SER A 301 -11.05 26.81 -7.96
CA SER A 301 -9.95 27.78 -7.88
C SER A 301 -8.57 27.11 -8.00
N ALA A 302 -8.36 25.94 -7.37
CA ALA A 302 -7.13 25.17 -7.56
C ALA A 302 -6.98 24.65 -9.00
N ALA A 303 -8.09 24.28 -9.65
CA ALA A 303 -8.12 23.91 -11.07
C ALA A 303 -7.77 25.09 -11.99
N GLU A 304 -8.37 26.26 -11.77
CA GLU A 304 -8.11 27.50 -12.52
C GLU A 304 -6.65 27.94 -12.40
N LEU A 305 -6.03 27.84 -11.21
CA LEU A 305 -4.60 28.12 -11.03
C LEU A 305 -3.71 27.13 -11.78
N LYS A 306 -4.06 25.83 -11.78
CA LYS A 306 -3.31 24.81 -12.54
C LYS A 306 -3.40 25.05 -14.06
N GLU A 307 -4.59 25.40 -14.56
CA GLU A 307 -4.83 25.72 -15.97
C GLU A 307 -3.95 26.89 -16.42
N ASN A 308 -3.95 27.99 -15.67
CA ASN A 308 -3.15 29.19 -15.95
C ASN A 308 -1.64 29.05 -15.63
N HIS A 309 -1.17 27.82 -15.32
CA HIS A 309 0.22 27.51 -14.97
C HIS A 309 0.77 28.26 -13.74
N GLU A 310 -0.11 28.76 -12.88
CA GLU A 310 0.25 29.41 -11.62
C GLU A 310 0.70 28.39 -10.56
N ARG A 311 1.18 28.89 -9.41
CA ARG A 311 1.45 28.01 -8.26
C ARG A 311 0.13 27.61 -7.59
N TYR A 312 -0.13 26.30 -7.52
CA TYR A 312 -1.40 25.74 -7.03
C TYR A 312 -1.26 24.65 -5.95
N SER A 313 -0.04 24.35 -5.48
CA SER A 313 0.22 23.23 -4.53
C SER A 313 -0.43 23.44 -3.16
N MET A 314 -0.45 24.67 -2.65
CA MET A 314 -1.11 25.02 -1.39
C MET A 314 -2.63 24.96 -1.54
N GLU A 315 -3.15 25.44 -2.66
CA GLU A 315 -4.56 25.59 -2.98
C GLU A 315 -5.20 24.23 -3.26
N ALA A 316 -4.50 23.33 -3.96
CA ALA A 316 -4.89 21.94 -4.12
C ALA A 316 -4.87 21.18 -2.77
N ALA A 317 -3.90 21.45 -1.90
CA ALA A 317 -3.88 20.88 -0.55
C ALA A 317 -5.05 21.40 0.32
N MET A 318 -5.36 22.70 0.26
CA MET A 318 -6.53 23.31 0.91
C MET A 318 -7.84 22.71 0.38
N ALA A 319 -8.00 22.63 -0.94
CA ALA A 319 -9.18 22.05 -1.57
C ALA A 319 -9.37 20.59 -1.17
N LYS A 320 -8.32 19.76 -1.26
CA LYS A 320 -8.39 18.34 -0.90
C LYS A 320 -8.66 18.13 0.58
N GLN A 321 -8.00 18.89 1.46
CA GLN A 321 -8.23 18.80 2.90
C GLN A 321 -9.65 19.23 3.27
N TYR A 322 -10.09 20.41 2.84
CA TYR A 322 -11.41 20.94 3.16
C TYR A 322 -12.53 20.08 2.57
N ALA A 323 -12.47 19.75 1.27
CA ALA A 323 -13.51 18.97 0.61
C ALA A 323 -13.69 17.58 1.23
N SER A 324 -12.59 16.90 1.60
CA SER A 324 -12.68 15.58 2.23
C SER A 324 -13.03 15.61 3.72
N ASP A 325 -12.63 16.66 4.45
CA ASP A 325 -13.09 16.87 5.83
C ASP A 325 -14.62 17.13 5.84
N VAL A 326 -15.14 18.08 5.05
CA VAL A 326 -16.59 18.37 5.02
C VAL A 326 -17.40 17.26 4.33
N CYS A 327 -16.81 16.47 3.43
CA CYS A 327 -17.48 15.31 2.86
C CYS A 327 -17.91 14.33 3.96
N LEU A 328 -17.05 14.05 4.95
CA LEU A 328 -17.41 13.19 6.09
C LEU A 328 -18.56 13.77 6.93
N GLU A 329 -18.59 15.09 7.14
CA GLU A 329 -19.70 15.74 7.85
C GLU A 329 -21.02 15.63 7.07
N ILE A 330 -20.97 15.85 5.75
CA ILE A 330 -22.15 15.83 4.87
C ILE A 330 -22.72 14.41 4.75
N VAL A 331 -21.89 13.39 4.50
CA VAL A 331 -22.40 12.00 4.42
C VAL A 331 -22.91 11.48 5.77
N ASN A 332 -22.33 11.93 6.89
CA ASN A 332 -22.84 11.63 8.22
C ASN A 332 -24.24 12.22 8.44
N ASP A 333 -24.44 13.49 8.10
CA ASP A 333 -25.75 14.13 8.24
C ASP A 333 -26.78 13.61 7.23
N ALA A 334 -26.37 13.24 6.02
CA ALA A 334 -27.21 12.55 5.05
C ALA A 334 -27.72 11.21 5.60
N LEU A 335 -26.83 10.36 6.11
CA LEU A 335 -27.18 9.10 6.76
C LEU A 335 -28.11 9.34 7.96
N GLN A 336 -27.81 10.35 8.77
CA GLN A 336 -28.63 10.70 9.94
C GLN A 336 -30.04 11.20 9.57
N ILE A 337 -30.22 11.87 8.43
CA ILE A 337 -31.52 12.28 7.87
C ILE A 337 -32.33 11.07 7.38
N PHE A 338 -31.68 10.07 6.78
CA PHE A 338 -32.33 8.78 6.47
C PHE A 338 -32.70 7.99 7.72
N GLY A 339 -31.95 8.16 8.82
CA GLY A 339 -32.16 7.45 10.08
C GLY A 339 -31.89 5.95 9.94
N GLY A 340 -32.75 5.11 10.52
CA GLY A 340 -32.58 3.65 10.48
C GLY A 340 -32.47 3.06 9.06
N SER A 341 -33.13 3.68 8.07
CA SER A 341 -32.98 3.28 6.66
C SER A 341 -31.56 3.49 6.14
N GLY A 342 -30.91 4.60 6.50
CA GLY A 342 -29.57 4.97 5.99
C GLY A 342 -28.44 4.11 6.53
N TYR A 343 -28.69 3.32 7.57
CA TYR A 343 -27.76 2.33 8.10
C TYR A 343 -27.85 0.97 7.36
N MET A 344 -28.83 0.78 6.48
CA MET A 344 -29.00 -0.45 5.71
C MET A 344 -28.17 -0.41 4.42
N LYS A 345 -27.43 -1.50 4.17
CA LYS A 345 -26.78 -1.72 2.87
C LYS A 345 -27.80 -1.68 1.74
N GLY A 346 -27.43 -1.01 0.65
CA GLY A 346 -28.29 -0.78 -0.51
C GLY A 346 -28.68 0.69 -0.71
N MET A 347 -28.68 1.50 0.35
CA MET A 347 -28.91 2.95 0.26
C MET A 347 -27.65 3.67 -0.22
N GLU A 348 -27.77 4.64 -1.12
CA GLU A 348 -26.63 5.42 -1.63
C GLU A 348 -25.87 6.14 -0.51
N VAL A 349 -26.56 6.61 0.54
CA VAL A 349 -25.92 7.27 1.69
C VAL A 349 -25.04 6.35 2.53
N GLU A 350 -25.30 5.03 2.55
CA GLU A 350 -24.46 4.05 3.24
C GLU A 350 -23.14 3.83 2.48
N ARG A 351 -23.22 3.70 1.15
CA ARG A 351 -22.04 3.64 0.27
C ARG A 351 -21.24 4.95 0.33
N ALA A 352 -21.91 6.10 0.18
CA ALA A 352 -21.27 7.41 0.24
C ALA A 352 -20.53 7.65 1.57
N TYR A 353 -21.08 7.20 2.70
CA TYR A 353 -20.39 7.28 4.00
C TYR A 353 -19.08 6.48 4.02
N ARG A 354 -19.09 5.27 3.43
CA ARG A 354 -17.89 4.42 3.33
C ARG A 354 -16.86 4.99 2.35
N ASP A 355 -17.31 5.52 1.22
CA ASP A 355 -16.49 6.09 0.15
C ASP A 355 -15.83 7.41 0.56
N ALA A 356 -16.55 8.26 1.31
CA ALA A 356 -16.00 9.52 1.83
C ALA A 356 -14.74 9.32 2.68
N LYS A 357 -14.61 8.20 3.41
CA LYS A 357 -13.52 8.07 4.39
C LYS A 357 -12.14 7.94 3.76
N ILE A 358 -12.00 7.27 2.61
CA ILE A 358 -10.69 7.15 1.94
C ILE A 358 -10.18 8.51 1.43
N CYS A 359 -11.09 9.44 1.11
CA CYS A 359 -10.74 10.79 0.66
C CYS A 359 -9.88 11.54 1.69
N THR A 360 -10.04 11.28 2.98
CA THR A 360 -9.19 11.89 4.05
C THR A 360 -7.79 11.27 4.17
N ILE A 361 -7.50 10.18 3.45
CA ILE A 361 -6.33 9.30 3.68
C ILE A 361 -5.36 9.30 2.49
N TYR A 362 -5.83 9.00 1.27
CA TYR A 362 -4.92 8.89 0.12
C TYR A 362 -4.51 10.24 -0.50
N GLU A 363 -3.54 10.19 -1.41
CA GLU A 363 -2.88 11.35 -2.04
C GLU A 363 -2.28 12.37 -1.03
N GLY A 364 -1.86 11.82 0.11
CA GLY A 364 -1.49 12.55 1.32
C GLY A 364 -2.67 12.67 2.26
N THR A 365 -2.53 12.15 3.49
CA THR A 365 -3.57 12.27 4.52
C THR A 365 -3.86 13.73 4.83
N ASN A 366 -4.99 14.04 5.47
CA ASN A 366 -5.35 15.43 5.75
C ASN A 366 -4.42 16.10 6.80
N GLU A 367 -3.55 15.36 7.48
CA GLU A 367 -2.41 15.88 8.23
C GLU A 367 -1.27 16.30 7.29
N ILE A 368 -0.96 15.50 6.26
CA ILE A 368 0.04 15.85 5.24
C ILE A 368 -0.39 17.04 4.40
N GLN A 369 -1.68 17.19 4.09
CA GLN A 369 -2.19 18.42 3.47
C GLN A 369 -1.94 19.64 4.37
N ARG A 370 -2.19 19.53 5.68
CA ARG A 370 -1.88 20.60 6.65
C ARG A 370 -0.38 20.89 6.74
N VAL A 371 0.50 19.89 6.59
CA VAL A 371 1.96 20.09 6.48
C VAL A 371 2.34 20.84 5.20
N VAL A 372 1.73 20.52 4.04
CA VAL A 372 1.94 21.26 2.78
C VAL A 372 1.48 22.71 2.90
N ILE A 373 0.28 22.94 3.46
CA ILE A 373 -0.28 24.28 3.69
C ILE A 373 0.63 25.08 4.63
N ALA A 374 0.99 24.53 5.79
CA ALA A 374 1.90 25.19 6.74
C ALA A 374 3.26 25.49 6.09
N SER A 375 3.82 24.56 5.31
CA SER A 375 5.11 24.74 4.64
C SER A 375 5.14 25.88 3.61
N ASN A 376 3.98 26.27 3.07
CA ASN A 376 3.84 27.43 2.18
C ASN A 376 3.59 28.74 2.95
N ILE A 377 2.91 28.70 4.10
CA ILE A 377 2.57 29.88 4.89
C ILE A 377 3.73 30.34 5.81
N ILE A 378 4.36 29.40 6.53
CA ILE A 378 5.43 29.69 7.52
C ILE A 378 6.82 29.19 7.07
N GLY A 379 6.92 28.66 5.85
CA GLY A 379 8.13 28.01 5.35
C GLY A 379 8.28 26.57 5.85
N LYS A 380 9.29 25.86 5.31
CA LYS A 380 9.55 24.46 5.67
C LYS A 380 10.00 24.37 7.14
N MET A 381 9.34 23.51 7.91
CA MET A 381 9.78 23.15 9.25
C MET A 381 11.25 22.66 9.21
N PRO A 382 12.07 22.98 10.25
CA PRO A 382 13.42 22.45 10.34
C PRO A 382 13.38 20.93 10.41
N LYS A 383 14.35 20.28 9.75
CA LYS A 383 14.58 18.85 9.97
C LYS A 383 15.24 18.69 11.34
N ASN A 384 14.67 17.86 12.21
CA ASN A 384 15.39 17.40 13.39
C ASN A 384 16.56 16.54 12.90
N ASN A 385 17.79 17.00 13.14
CA ASN A 385 19.00 16.22 12.86
C ASN A 385 19.19 15.06 13.86
N ASP A 386 18.33 14.96 14.90
CA ASP A 386 18.06 13.76 15.70
C ASP A 386 17.37 12.64 14.88
N GLY A 387 17.76 12.51 13.61
CA GLY A 387 17.38 11.41 12.74
C GLY A 387 18.02 10.13 13.26
N ALA A 388 17.36 9.49 14.24
CA ALA A 388 17.70 8.17 14.72
C ALA A 388 17.98 7.28 13.51
N LYS A 389 19.25 6.83 13.36
CA LYS A 389 19.75 6.12 12.17
C LYS A 389 18.67 5.16 11.70
N VAL A 390 18.24 5.28 10.44
CA VAL A 390 17.21 4.41 9.84
C VAL A 390 17.81 3.02 9.67
N SER A 391 17.90 2.31 10.80
CA SER A 391 18.26 0.91 10.85
C SER A 391 17.28 0.18 9.95
N GLN A 392 17.80 -0.51 8.94
CA GLN A 392 17.01 -1.33 8.02
C GLN A 392 16.01 -2.12 8.86
N ARG A 393 14.71 -1.86 8.66
CA ARG A 393 13.69 -2.39 9.58
C ARG A 393 13.77 -3.91 9.52
N GLY A 394 14.22 -4.49 10.64
CA GLY A 394 14.31 -5.94 10.78
C GLY A 394 12.96 -6.60 10.52
N PRO A 395 12.91 -7.91 10.26
CA PRO A 395 11.67 -8.60 9.89
C PRO A 395 10.55 -8.28 10.90
N ILE A 396 9.31 -8.17 10.43
CA ILE A 396 8.12 -7.82 11.23
C ILE A 396 7.97 -8.74 12.46
N THR A 397 8.51 -9.95 12.38
CA THR A 397 8.51 -10.96 13.45
C THR A 397 9.72 -10.91 14.40
N GLY A 398 10.63 -9.95 14.23
CA GLY A 398 11.92 -9.81 14.91
C GLY A 398 13.06 -10.56 14.19
N TYR A 399 14.23 -10.66 14.85
CA TYR A 399 15.34 -11.50 14.37
C TYR A 399 14.91 -12.95 14.12
N ARG A 400 15.55 -13.58 13.14
CA ARG A 400 15.24 -14.93 12.63
C ARG A 400 16.48 -15.63 12.14
N LYS A 401 16.50 -16.96 12.24
CA LYS A 401 17.60 -17.80 11.71
C LYS A 401 17.74 -17.75 10.18
N LYS A 402 16.65 -17.57 9.43
CA LYS A 402 16.60 -17.49 7.96
C LYS A 402 17.29 -18.65 7.21
N ILE A 403 17.29 -19.86 7.78
CA ILE A 403 17.88 -21.06 7.16
C ILE A 403 16.88 -21.61 6.14
N ILE A 404 17.18 -21.44 4.85
CA ILE A 404 16.36 -22.01 3.76
C ILE A 404 17.09 -23.23 3.21
N PHE A 405 16.48 -24.41 3.32
CA PHE A 405 17.00 -25.66 2.77
C PHE A 405 16.77 -25.68 1.26
N LYS A 406 17.82 -25.35 0.49
CA LYS A 406 17.79 -25.25 -0.98
C LYS A 406 18.46 -26.42 -1.69
N ASP A 407 19.43 -27.04 -1.05
CA ASP A 407 20.30 -28.07 -1.64
C ASP A 407 19.75 -29.48 -1.39
N GLY A 408 20.27 -30.47 -2.11
CA GLY A 408 19.78 -31.86 -2.06
C GLY A 408 18.37 -32.05 -2.63
N THR A 409 17.83 -33.26 -2.47
CA THR A 409 16.45 -33.66 -2.81
C THR A 409 15.42 -33.06 -1.85
N LEU A 410 14.14 -33.12 -2.23
CA LEU A 410 13.03 -32.69 -1.37
C LEU A 410 12.99 -33.44 -0.02
N GLU A 411 13.29 -34.73 -0.03
CA GLU A 411 13.34 -35.57 1.17
C GLU A 411 14.52 -35.19 2.10
N GLU A 412 15.71 -34.96 1.54
CA GLU A 412 16.88 -34.50 2.31
C GLU A 412 16.63 -33.12 2.96
N ARG A 413 15.96 -32.20 2.26
CA ARG A 413 15.56 -30.88 2.81
C ARG A 413 14.55 -31.03 3.96
N VAL A 414 13.57 -31.92 3.81
CA VAL A 414 12.57 -32.22 4.86
C VAL A 414 13.23 -32.86 6.09
N ASN A 415 14.12 -33.84 5.88
CA ASN A 415 14.86 -34.48 6.98
C ASN A 415 15.76 -33.45 7.71
N SER A 416 16.47 -32.59 6.96
CA SER A 416 17.26 -31.49 7.52
C SER A 416 16.43 -30.51 8.37
N LEU A 417 15.21 -30.19 7.94
CA LEU A 417 14.25 -29.39 8.71
C LEU A 417 13.82 -30.10 10.01
N VAL A 418 13.47 -31.38 9.93
CA VAL A 418 13.04 -32.18 11.09
C VAL A 418 14.16 -32.34 12.11
N GLU A 419 15.40 -32.61 11.67
CA GLU A 419 16.57 -32.64 12.54
C GLU A 419 16.83 -31.28 13.20
N ALA A 420 16.73 -30.18 12.45
CA ALA A 420 16.92 -28.84 12.99
C ALA A 420 15.86 -28.47 14.04
N LEU A 421 14.61 -28.92 13.88
CA LEU A 421 13.54 -28.76 14.88
C LEU A 421 13.76 -29.65 16.10
N LYS A 422 14.14 -30.92 15.92
CA LYS A 422 14.50 -31.83 17.04
C LYS A 422 15.69 -31.24 17.84
N LYS A 423 16.68 -30.66 17.17
CA LYS A 423 17.85 -29.98 17.77
C LYS A 423 17.50 -28.68 18.51
N ASP A 424 16.44 -27.98 18.10
CA ASP A 424 15.85 -26.85 18.84
C ASP A 424 15.07 -27.28 20.09
N GLY A 425 14.80 -28.58 20.27
CA GLY A 425 14.08 -29.15 21.41
C GLY A 425 12.59 -29.42 21.14
N TYR A 426 12.16 -29.53 19.88
CA TYR A 426 10.78 -29.91 19.55
C TYR A 426 10.58 -31.43 19.62
N ASP A 427 9.78 -31.86 20.59
CA ASP A 427 9.32 -33.24 20.76
C ASP A 427 8.01 -33.49 19.99
N PHE A 428 8.07 -34.29 18.92
CA PHE A 428 6.93 -34.64 18.09
C PHE A 428 6.22 -35.94 18.51
N THR A 429 6.54 -36.51 19.67
CA THR A 429 5.77 -37.63 20.28
C THR A 429 4.56 -37.15 21.10
N VAL A 430 4.52 -35.85 21.43
CA VAL A 430 3.41 -35.19 22.11
C VAL A 430 2.62 -34.25 21.18
N GLY A 431 1.35 -34.02 21.48
CA GLY A 431 0.49 -33.13 20.71
C GLY A 431 -0.70 -32.54 21.48
N ILE A 432 -1.38 -31.61 20.82
CA ILE A 432 -2.64 -30.98 21.26
C ILE A 432 -3.75 -31.29 20.25
N PRO A 433 -5.05 -31.25 20.66
CA PRO A 433 -6.16 -31.36 19.72
C PRO A 433 -6.07 -30.34 18.58
N ILE A 434 -6.36 -30.77 17.34
CA ILE A 434 -6.28 -29.92 16.13
C ILE A 434 -7.19 -28.68 16.21
N ASP A 435 -8.24 -28.74 17.03
CA ASP A 435 -9.20 -27.68 17.26
C ASP A 435 -8.84 -26.76 18.45
N THR A 436 -7.71 -26.97 19.13
CA THR A 436 -7.25 -26.10 20.23
C THR A 436 -7.25 -24.62 19.79
N PRO A 437 -7.76 -23.68 20.61
CA PRO A 437 -7.74 -22.26 20.27
C PRO A 437 -6.32 -21.73 20.02
N ILE A 438 -6.12 -20.98 18.93
CA ILE A 438 -4.81 -20.46 18.48
C ILE A 438 -4.03 -19.69 19.55
N ASN A 439 -4.73 -19.01 20.46
CA ASN A 439 -4.15 -18.25 21.57
C ASN A 439 -3.71 -19.11 22.77
N LYS A 440 -4.15 -20.38 22.83
CA LYS A 440 -3.75 -21.39 23.82
C LYS A 440 -2.82 -22.47 23.24
N ALA A 441 -2.84 -22.66 21.92
CA ALA A 441 -2.06 -23.68 21.23
C ALA A 441 -0.54 -23.43 21.38
N GLU A 442 0.21 -24.46 21.76
CA GLU A 442 1.68 -24.40 21.73
C GLU A 442 2.21 -24.42 20.29
N ARG A 443 1.53 -25.15 19.39
CA ARG A 443 1.97 -25.37 18.01
C ARG A 443 0.81 -25.11 17.06
N VAL A 444 1.07 -24.48 15.93
CA VAL A 444 0.08 -24.27 14.87
C VAL A 444 0.67 -24.62 13.50
N VAL A 445 -0.03 -25.47 12.75
CA VAL A 445 0.14 -25.60 11.30
C VAL A 445 -0.91 -24.71 10.64
N SER A 446 -0.48 -23.83 9.75
CA SER A 446 -1.30 -22.75 9.20
C SER A 446 -1.29 -22.73 7.68
N VAL A 447 -2.47 -22.69 7.08
CA VAL A 447 -2.68 -22.79 5.64
C VAL A 447 -2.90 -21.44 4.96
N GLY A 448 -2.21 -21.24 3.84
CA GLY A 448 -2.32 -20.10 2.94
C GLY A 448 -2.97 -20.45 1.60
N LEU A 449 -3.07 -19.44 0.73
CA LEU A 449 -3.71 -19.58 -0.58
C LEU A 449 -3.01 -20.56 -1.53
N GLY A 450 -1.72 -20.87 -1.29
CA GLY A 450 -0.99 -21.86 -2.10
C GLY A 450 -1.53 -23.29 -2.02
N ILE A 451 -2.44 -23.59 -1.08
CA ILE A 451 -3.03 -24.94 -0.92
C ILE A 451 -3.90 -25.37 -2.12
N GLY A 452 -4.39 -24.41 -2.91
CA GLY A 452 -5.31 -24.68 -4.02
C GLY A 452 -6.70 -25.07 -3.52
N GLU A 453 -7.19 -26.22 -3.97
CA GLU A 453 -8.55 -26.73 -3.75
C GLU A 453 -8.75 -27.29 -2.34
N LYS A 454 -10.01 -27.45 -1.92
CA LYS A 454 -10.37 -27.77 -0.53
C LYS A 454 -9.88 -29.15 -0.08
N GLU A 455 -9.82 -30.09 -1.01
CA GLU A 455 -9.44 -31.48 -0.83
C GLU A 455 -8.01 -31.59 -0.29
N ASN A 456 -7.14 -30.66 -0.71
CA ASN A 456 -5.76 -30.54 -0.24
C ASN A 456 -5.65 -30.15 1.25
N MET A 457 -6.72 -29.67 1.90
CA MET A 457 -6.76 -29.46 3.35
C MET A 457 -6.43 -30.73 4.14
N LYS A 458 -6.71 -31.92 3.58
CA LYS A 458 -6.39 -33.18 4.24
C LYS A 458 -4.89 -33.31 4.56
N LEU A 459 -4.03 -32.84 3.65
CA LEU A 459 -2.57 -32.79 3.86
C LEU A 459 -2.19 -31.92 5.07
N ILE A 460 -2.93 -30.84 5.30
CA ILE A 460 -2.73 -29.91 6.43
C ILE A 460 -3.27 -30.50 7.73
N GLU A 461 -4.38 -31.23 7.70
CA GLU A 461 -4.90 -31.97 8.86
C GLU A 461 -3.90 -33.05 9.32
N ASP A 462 -3.39 -33.86 8.39
CA ASP A 462 -2.47 -34.94 8.71
C ASP A 462 -1.11 -34.41 9.20
N LEU A 463 -0.62 -33.31 8.62
CA LEU A 463 0.56 -32.59 9.15
C LEU A 463 0.29 -31.98 10.53
N ALA A 464 -0.90 -31.44 10.79
CA ALA A 464 -1.24 -30.89 12.11
C ALA A 464 -1.28 -31.99 13.18
N ILE A 465 -1.83 -33.16 12.86
CA ILE A 465 -1.80 -34.35 13.72
C ILE A 465 -0.35 -34.76 14.01
N GLN A 466 0.49 -34.93 12.98
CA GLN A 466 1.85 -35.42 13.17
C GLN A 466 2.80 -34.40 13.83
N ALA A 467 2.60 -33.10 13.60
CA ALA A 467 3.31 -32.03 14.31
C ALA A 467 2.83 -31.85 15.77
N GLY A 468 1.71 -32.46 16.16
CA GLY A 468 1.07 -32.27 17.46
C GLY A 468 0.53 -30.85 17.65
N ALA A 469 -0.19 -30.33 16.66
CA ALA A 469 -0.48 -28.92 16.50
C ALA A 469 -1.96 -28.61 16.18
N ALA A 470 -2.39 -27.39 16.52
CA ALA A 470 -3.69 -26.86 16.11
C ALA A 470 -3.67 -26.39 14.65
N ILE A 471 -4.81 -26.49 13.96
CA ILE A 471 -4.96 -25.94 12.61
C ILE A 471 -5.24 -24.44 12.69
N GLY A 472 -4.47 -23.65 11.95
CA GLY A 472 -4.66 -22.22 11.71
C GLY A 472 -4.75 -21.89 10.22
N SER A 473 -4.93 -20.61 9.88
CA SER A 473 -5.00 -20.18 8.47
C SER A 473 -4.68 -18.69 8.27
N SER A 474 -4.47 -18.32 7.01
CA SER A 474 -4.53 -16.94 6.52
C SER A 474 -5.99 -16.45 6.33
N ARG A 475 -6.23 -15.13 6.39
CA ARG A 475 -7.58 -14.52 6.25
C ARG A 475 -8.36 -15.06 5.04
N PRO A 476 -7.80 -15.13 3.81
CA PRO A 476 -8.55 -15.58 2.64
C PRO A 476 -9.03 -17.03 2.69
N VAL A 477 -8.29 -17.91 3.38
CA VAL A 477 -8.66 -19.35 3.47
C VAL A 477 -9.84 -19.55 4.44
N ALA A 478 -9.92 -18.77 5.50
CA ALA A 478 -11.01 -18.84 6.49
C ALA A 478 -12.26 -18.02 6.08
N GLU A 479 -12.07 -16.89 5.40
CA GLU A 479 -13.15 -15.92 5.14
C GLU A 479 -13.73 -16.05 3.72
N ASN A 480 -12.86 -16.12 2.70
CA ASN A 480 -13.27 -16.18 1.30
C ASN A 480 -13.54 -17.63 0.87
N LEU A 481 -12.55 -18.52 1.09
CA LEU A 481 -12.65 -19.94 0.73
C LEU A 481 -13.47 -20.77 1.74
N LYS A 482 -13.53 -20.31 3.00
CA LYS A 482 -14.28 -20.96 4.10
C LYS A 482 -13.89 -22.44 4.31
N TYR A 483 -12.62 -22.77 4.09
CA TYR A 483 -12.10 -24.13 4.28
C TYR A 483 -11.97 -24.48 5.76
N VAL A 484 -11.73 -23.48 6.61
CA VAL A 484 -11.73 -23.58 8.07
C VAL A 484 -12.57 -22.44 8.68
N PRO A 485 -13.10 -22.58 9.91
CA PRO A 485 -13.88 -21.53 10.55
C PRO A 485 -13.07 -20.23 10.77
N ILE A 486 -13.75 -19.08 10.76
CA ILE A 486 -13.10 -17.75 10.84
C ILE A 486 -12.24 -17.55 12.10
N ASN A 487 -12.51 -18.27 13.20
CA ASN A 487 -11.69 -18.23 14.41
C ASN A 487 -10.31 -18.91 14.26
N ARG A 488 -10.02 -19.56 13.13
CA ARG A 488 -8.72 -20.13 12.76
C ARG A 488 -7.80 -19.15 12.03
N TYR A 489 -8.30 -18.01 11.57
CA TYR A 489 -7.49 -16.98 10.93
C TYR A 489 -6.49 -16.39 11.95
N VAL A 490 -5.20 -16.49 11.63
CA VAL A 490 -4.09 -15.89 12.38
C VAL A 490 -3.63 -14.62 11.66
N GLY A 491 -3.56 -13.48 12.34
CA GLY A 491 -3.16 -12.22 11.71
C GLY A 491 -3.38 -10.96 12.54
N MET A 492 -3.52 -9.81 11.86
CA MET A 492 -3.59 -8.51 12.54
C MET A 492 -4.94 -8.32 13.23
N SER A 493 -6.02 -8.57 12.48
CA SER A 493 -7.42 -8.59 12.92
C SER A 493 -7.91 -9.98 13.37
N GLY A 494 -7.10 -11.03 13.15
CA GLY A 494 -7.40 -12.40 13.57
C GLY A 494 -6.78 -12.77 14.91
N GLN A 495 -6.69 -14.07 15.16
CA GLN A 495 -6.00 -14.62 16.34
C GLN A 495 -4.52 -14.24 16.37
N LYS A 496 -3.97 -14.16 17.59
CA LYS A 496 -2.54 -14.00 17.84
C LYS A 496 -1.94 -15.33 18.26
N PHE A 497 -0.96 -15.81 17.51
CA PHE A 497 -0.20 -16.98 17.91
C PHE A 497 1.02 -16.56 18.75
N LYS A 498 1.08 -17.08 19.97
CA LYS A 498 2.18 -16.84 20.93
C LYS A 498 2.90 -18.12 21.35
N GLY A 499 2.53 -19.27 20.79
CA GLY A 499 3.13 -20.57 21.09
C GLY A 499 4.58 -20.70 20.61
N ASN A 500 5.10 -21.92 20.69
CA ASN A 500 6.47 -22.24 20.35
C ASN A 500 6.65 -22.36 18.83
N LEU A 501 5.96 -23.30 18.16
CA LEU A 501 6.16 -23.62 16.75
C LEU A 501 5.03 -23.12 15.84
N TYR A 502 5.38 -22.38 14.79
CA TYR A 502 4.45 -22.01 13.72
C TYR A 502 4.94 -22.58 12.38
N ILE A 503 4.14 -23.42 11.72
CA ILE A 503 4.42 -23.93 10.38
C ILE A 503 3.47 -23.25 9.40
N ALA A 504 4.01 -22.50 8.44
CA ALA A 504 3.27 -21.70 7.47
C ALA A 504 3.34 -22.32 6.07
N CYS A 505 2.26 -22.99 5.64
CA CYS A 505 2.17 -23.70 4.37
C CYS A 505 1.41 -22.85 3.33
N GLY A 506 2.08 -22.39 2.26
CA GLY A 506 1.45 -21.62 1.18
C GLY A 506 1.08 -20.18 1.52
N ILE A 507 1.68 -19.63 2.57
CA ILE A 507 1.43 -18.28 3.05
C ILE A 507 2.51 -17.35 2.49
N SER A 508 2.11 -16.33 1.70
CA SER A 508 3.06 -15.36 1.12
C SER A 508 3.80 -14.53 2.16
N GLY A 509 3.17 -14.27 3.31
CA GLY A 509 3.73 -13.45 4.39
C GLY A 509 3.32 -11.97 4.34
N ALA A 510 2.10 -11.66 3.86
CA ALA A 510 1.54 -10.32 3.95
C ALA A 510 1.62 -9.74 5.38
N GLY A 511 1.99 -8.47 5.52
CA GLY A 511 2.35 -7.86 6.81
C GLY A 511 1.30 -7.98 7.92
N GLN A 512 0.01 -8.07 7.58
CA GLN A 512 -1.05 -8.35 8.57
C GLN A 512 -0.91 -9.74 9.21
N HIS A 513 -0.57 -10.77 8.44
CA HIS A 513 -0.38 -12.13 8.94
C HIS A 513 0.87 -12.22 9.83
N LEU A 514 1.97 -11.58 9.41
CA LEU A 514 3.21 -11.48 10.19
C LEU A 514 2.98 -10.81 11.55
N LYS A 515 2.15 -9.75 11.61
CA LYS A 515 1.67 -9.10 12.85
C LYS A 515 0.73 -9.98 13.72
N GLY A 516 0.35 -11.17 13.26
CA GLY A 516 -0.34 -12.21 14.04
C GLY A 516 0.59 -13.24 14.68
N ILE A 517 1.76 -13.48 14.08
CA ILE A 517 2.75 -14.50 14.50
C ILE A 517 4.05 -13.89 15.05
N LYS A 518 4.09 -12.56 15.19
CA LYS A 518 5.25 -11.79 15.65
C LYS A 518 5.82 -12.17 17.02
N ASP A 519 5.13 -13.01 17.79
CA ASP A 519 5.51 -13.52 19.12
C ASP A 519 5.82 -15.05 19.14
N ALA A 520 5.71 -15.78 18.02
CA ALA A 520 6.05 -17.21 17.87
C ALA A 520 7.53 -17.49 18.22
N SER A 521 7.89 -18.62 18.84
CA SER A 521 9.31 -18.89 19.17
C SER A 521 10.14 -19.30 17.95
N THR A 522 9.61 -20.17 17.10
CA THR A 522 10.18 -20.60 15.82
C THR A 522 9.12 -20.49 14.72
N ILE A 523 9.48 -19.95 13.56
CA ILE A 523 8.64 -19.96 12.36
C ILE A 523 9.28 -20.84 11.27
N VAL A 524 8.52 -21.79 10.74
CA VAL A 524 8.84 -22.60 9.56
C VAL A 524 7.98 -22.13 8.39
N ALA A 525 8.57 -22.00 7.21
CA ALA A 525 7.87 -21.60 5.98
C ALA A 525 7.99 -22.67 4.89
N ILE A 526 6.88 -22.97 4.23
CA ILE A 526 6.81 -23.84 3.04
C ILE A 526 6.05 -23.06 1.98
N ASN A 527 6.71 -22.73 0.87
CA ASN A 527 6.13 -21.95 -0.22
C ASN A 527 6.85 -22.27 -1.54
N ASN A 528 6.13 -22.20 -2.67
CA ASN A 528 6.71 -22.44 -3.99
C ASN A 528 7.38 -21.17 -4.56
N ASP A 529 6.93 -19.97 -4.17
CA ASP A 529 7.60 -18.71 -4.48
C ASP A 529 8.83 -18.50 -3.57
N PRO A 530 10.08 -18.54 -4.09
CA PRO A 530 11.29 -18.34 -3.28
C PRO A 530 11.44 -16.93 -2.72
N ASN A 531 10.74 -15.94 -3.27
CA ASN A 531 10.83 -14.53 -2.88
C ASN A 531 9.80 -14.15 -1.79
N ALA A 532 8.87 -15.03 -1.46
CA ALA A 532 7.77 -14.80 -0.52
C ALA A 532 8.24 -14.18 0.81
N LYS A 533 7.62 -13.06 1.20
CA LYS A 533 7.90 -12.30 2.46
C LYS A 533 8.00 -13.18 3.71
N ILE A 534 7.29 -14.31 3.74
CA ILE A 534 7.34 -15.28 4.84
C ILE A 534 8.77 -15.77 5.11
N PHE A 535 9.60 -16.03 4.09
CA PHE A 535 10.97 -16.52 4.28
C PHE A 535 11.88 -15.48 4.95
N LYS A 536 11.71 -14.20 4.63
CA LYS A 536 12.42 -13.09 5.32
C LYS A 536 12.05 -13.01 6.81
N ASN A 537 10.93 -13.61 7.21
CA ASN A 537 10.35 -13.64 8.56
C ASN A 537 10.34 -15.05 9.22
N ALA A 538 10.97 -16.04 8.59
CA ALA A 538 11.03 -17.43 9.05
C ALA A 538 12.42 -17.78 9.60
N ASP A 539 12.45 -18.70 10.57
CA ASP A 539 13.68 -19.30 11.08
C ASP A 539 14.17 -20.41 10.15
N TYR A 540 13.22 -21.21 9.64
CA TYR A 540 13.46 -22.29 8.70
C TYR A 540 12.56 -22.16 7.48
N GLY A 541 13.04 -22.57 6.30
CA GLY A 541 12.28 -22.52 5.06
C GLY A 541 12.58 -23.69 4.11
N ILE A 542 11.56 -24.18 3.42
CA ILE A 542 11.69 -25.04 2.24
C ILE A 542 10.99 -24.36 1.06
N VAL A 543 11.69 -24.26 -0.07
CA VAL A 543 11.10 -23.83 -1.35
C VAL A 543 10.66 -25.08 -2.12
N GLY A 544 9.38 -25.17 -2.46
CA GLY A 544 8.77 -26.31 -3.17
C GLY A 544 7.24 -26.27 -3.13
N ASP A 545 6.57 -27.15 -3.89
CA ASP A 545 5.11 -27.28 -3.81
C ASP A 545 4.70 -27.89 -2.46
N ILE A 546 3.67 -27.32 -1.85
CA ILE A 546 3.05 -27.80 -0.61
C ILE A 546 2.58 -29.25 -0.78
N LYS A 547 2.07 -29.62 -1.96
CA LYS A 547 1.58 -30.96 -2.29
C LYS A 547 2.69 -32.01 -2.31
N GLU A 548 3.95 -31.60 -2.45
CA GLU A 548 5.13 -32.48 -2.40
C GLU A 548 5.81 -32.42 -1.02
N VAL A 549 6.03 -31.21 -0.49
CA VAL A 549 6.73 -31.00 0.79
C VAL A 549 5.91 -31.50 1.98
N VAL A 550 4.59 -31.30 2.00
CA VAL A 550 3.76 -31.64 3.17
C VAL A 550 3.65 -33.14 3.40
N PRO A 551 3.36 -34.01 2.40
CA PRO A 551 3.35 -35.46 2.62
C PRO A 551 4.68 -35.99 3.17
N LEU A 552 5.81 -35.53 2.63
CA LEU A 552 7.14 -35.89 3.10
C LEU A 552 7.38 -35.43 4.56
N LEU A 553 7.00 -34.19 4.89
CA LEU A 553 7.13 -33.66 6.25
C LEU A 553 6.21 -34.38 7.26
N THR A 554 4.98 -34.73 6.85
CA THR A 554 4.06 -35.54 7.65
C THR A 554 4.66 -36.90 7.95
N ALA A 555 5.25 -37.58 6.95
CA ALA A 555 5.91 -38.87 7.14
C ALA A 555 7.16 -38.77 8.04
N ALA A 556 8.00 -37.73 7.87
CA ALA A 556 9.21 -37.52 8.69
C ALA A 556 8.91 -37.08 10.15
N LEU A 557 7.67 -36.67 10.45
CA LEU A 557 7.16 -36.37 11.79
C LEU A 557 6.32 -37.53 12.38
N ASP A 558 5.99 -38.55 11.59
CA ASP A 558 5.36 -39.76 12.07
C ASP A 558 6.38 -40.64 12.81
N ASN A 559 5.93 -41.28 13.88
CA ASN A 559 6.70 -42.20 14.70
C ASN A 559 5.96 -43.53 14.93
N GLY A 560 4.84 -43.76 14.25
CA GLY A 560 4.03 -44.98 14.33
C GLY A 560 3.21 -45.13 15.62
N GLU A 561 3.34 -44.22 16.60
CA GLU A 561 2.54 -44.21 17.83
C GLU A 561 1.55 -43.04 17.86
N PRO A 562 0.36 -43.20 18.46
CA PRO A 562 -0.52 -42.09 18.80
C PRO A 562 0.19 -41.05 19.66
N LYS A 563 0.01 -39.76 19.34
CA LYS A 563 0.63 -38.65 20.07
C LYS A 563 0.10 -38.59 21.51
N LYS A 564 1.01 -38.45 22.47
CA LYS A 564 0.71 -38.30 23.90
C LYS A 564 0.21 -36.88 24.19
N GLU A 565 -0.60 -36.70 25.24
CA GLU A 565 -1.08 -35.36 25.61
C GLU A 565 0.10 -34.45 25.97
N ALA A 566 0.16 -33.27 25.34
CA ALA A 566 1.26 -32.34 25.56
C ALA A 566 1.22 -31.72 26.98
N PRO A 567 2.38 -31.56 27.64
CA PRO A 567 2.45 -30.89 28.93
C PRO A 567 2.08 -29.40 28.81
N PRO A 568 1.71 -28.72 29.91
CA PRO A 568 1.38 -27.30 29.89
C PRO A 568 2.45 -26.43 29.23
N MET A 569 2.06 -25.65 28.21
CA MET A 569 2.95 -24.91 27.31
C MET A 569 4.04 -24.12 28.05
N LYS A 570 5.29 -24.59 27.93
CA LYS A 570 6.47 -23.87 28.41
C LYS A 570 7.07 -23.07 27.26
N LYS A 571 7.01 -21.73 27.35
CA LYS A 571 7.46 -20.84 26.28
C LYS A 571 8.98 -20.96 26.04
N MET A 572 9.36 -21.45 24.88
CA MET A 572 10.76 -21.57 24.44
C MET A 572 11.37 -20.19 24.19
N LYS A 573 12.61 -19.98 24.63
CA LYS A 573 13.37 -18.76 24.32
C LYS A 573 13.63 -18.69 22.81
N ARG A 574 13.43 -17.51 22.22
CA ARG A 574 13.84 -17.25 20.82
C ARG A 574 15.36 -17.33 20.69
N ALA A 575 15.82 -17.66 19.48
CA ALA A 575 17.18 -17.35 19.07
C ALA A 575 17.40 -15.83 19.16
N VAL A 576 18.27 -15.41 20.06
CA VAL A 576 18.77 -14.03 20.11
C VAL A 576 19.85 -13.91 19.04
N PRO A 577 19.93 -12.81 18.27
CA PRO A 577 21.12 -12.57 17.44
C PRO A 577 22.35 -12.60 18.35
N LYS A 578 23.38 -13.36 17.99
CA LYS A 578 24.72 -13.05 18.50
C LYS A 578 24.96 -11.60 18.08
N LYS A 579 25.19 -10.69 19.03
CA LYS A 579 25.82 -9.41 18.67
C LYS A 579 27.10 -9.77 17.94
N ALA A 580 27.30 -9.25 16.73
CA ALA A 580 28.64 -9.12 16.22
C ALA A 580 29.37 -8.23 17.22
N ALA A 581 30.34 -8.80 17.95
CA ALA A 581 31.39 -7.97 18.51
C ALA A 581 32.05 -7.29 17.31
N PRO A 582 32.34 -5.98 17.36
CA PRO A 582 33.15 -5.35 16.34
C PRO A 582 34.45 -6.14 16.15
N THR A 583 34.80 -6.42 14.90
CA THR A 583 36.02 -7.17 14.57
C THR A 583 37.27 -6.28 14.56
N TRP A 584 37.09 -4.99 14.87
CA TRP A 584 38.13 -4.01 15.09
C TRP A 584 38.38 -3.82 16.58
N LYS A 585 39.61 -3.49 16.95
CA LYS A 585 40.00 -3.16 18.32
C LYS A 585 39.64 -1.71 18.64
N TYR A 586 39.33 -1.41 19.90
CA TYR A 586 39.05 -0.05 20.32
C TYR A 586 40.34 0.74 20.43
N HIS A 587 40.28 2.01 20.07
CA HIS A 587 41.41 2.93 20.16
C HIS A 587 40.92 4.21 20.84
N VAL A 588 41.55 4.57 21.96
CA VAL A 588 41.13 5.68 22.82
C VAL A 588 42.25 6.70 22.94
N CYS A 589 41.96 7.98 22.69
CA CYS A 589 42.90 9.08 22.85
C CYS A 589 43.26 9.25 24.34
N ASN A 590 44.54 9.06 24.67
CA ASN A 590 45.07 9.18 26.03
C ASN A 590 44.98 10.62 26.59
N GLY A 591 44.87 11.64 25.73
CA GLY A 591 44.72 13.03 26.13
C GLY A 591 43.31 13.44 26.59
N CYS A 592 42.25 12.88 25.99
CA CYS A 592 40.86 13.32 26.24
C CYS A 592 39.82 12.20 26.45
N GLY A 593 40.18 10.93 26.24
CA GLY A 593 39.26 9.79 26.34
C GLY A 593 38.35 9.59 25.13
N TYR A 594 38.57 10.27 24.01
CA TYR A 594 37.82 10.06 22.76
C TYR A 594 38.09 8.66 22.19
N GLU A 595 37.03 7.87 22.01
CA GLU A 595 37.05 6.54 21.40
C GLU A 595 36.78 6.67 19.89
N TYR A 596 37.69 6.17 19.06
CA TYR A 596 37.49 6.12 17.61
C TYR A 596 36.65 4.89 17.21
N ASP A 597 35.50 5.11 16.56
CA ASP A 597 34.65 4.06 16.01
C ASP A 597 34.81 3.96 14.48
N PRO A 598 35.54 2.95 13.96
CA PRO A 598 35.54 2.58 12.54
C PRO A 598 34.15 2.45 11.90
N GLY A 599 33.10 2.14 12.66
CA GLY A 599 31.71 2.10 12.18
C GLY A 599 31.09 3.47 11.87
N VAL A 600 31.78 4.57 12.23
CA VAL A 600 31.41 5.97 11.96
C VAL A 600 32.49 6.67 11.13
N GLY A 601 33.76 6.38 11.34
CA GLY A 601 34.86 7.16 10.79
C GLY A 601 34.96 8.55 11.46
N ASP A 602 35.53 9.50 10.75
CA ASP A 602 35.62 10.91 11.16
C ASP A 602 35.24 11.80 9.97
N PRO A 603 33.97 12.26 9.90
CA PRO A 603 33.50 13.10 8.80
C PRO A 603 34.12 14.50 8.71
N GLU A 604 34.75 15.01 9.77
CA GLU A 604 35.41 16.32 9.77
C GLU A 604 36.87 16.20 9.31
N GLY A 605 37.53 15.08 9.61
CA GLY A 605 38.81 14.67 9.04
C GLY A 605 38.75 13.94 7.68
N GLU A 606 37.62 14.01 6.97
CA GLU A 606 37.33 13.31 5.69
C GLU A 606 37.49 11.75 5.72
N ILE A 607 37.53 11.13 6.90
CA ILE A 607 37.70 9.68 7.07
C ILE A 607 36.37 8.95 6.88
N ALA A 608 36.30 8.11 5.86
CA ALA A 608 35.11 7.33 5.53
C ALA A 608 34.76 6.26 6.60
N PRO A 609 33.45 6.00 6.85
CA PRO A 609 33.01 4.86 7.66
C PRO A 609 33.53 3.53 7.08
N GLY A 610 34.04 2.67 7.95
CA GLY A 610 34.73 1.42 7.63
C GLY A 610 36.26 1.49 7.78
N THR A 611 36.83 2.69 7.96
CA THR A 611 38.29 2.87 8.09
C THR A 611 38.77 2.41 9.47
N LEU A 612 39.61 1.36 9.51
CA LEU A 612 40.26 0.89 10.74
C LEU A 612 41.29 1.92 11.24
N PHE A 613 41.52 1.98 12.56
CA PHE A 613 42.45 2.94 13.17
C PHE A 613 43.87 2.85 12.59
N GLU A 614 44.33 1.62 12.33
CA GLU A 614 45.59 1.32 11.63
C GLU A 614 45.73 2.11 10.32
N ASN A 615 44.65 2.19 9.53
CA ASN A 615 44.58 2.77 8.20
C ASN A 615 44.28 4.29 8.18
N LEU A 616 44.18 4.96 9.32
CA LEU A 616 44.11 6.43 9.37
C LEU A 616 45.41 7.05 8.84
N PRO A 617 45.37 8.24 8.20
CA PRO A 617 46.58 9.00 7.85
C PRO A 617 47.50 9.24 9.06
N GLU A 618 48.80 9.44 8.86
CA GLU A 618 49.73 9.77 9.96
C GLU A 618 49.48 11.18 10.50
N GLU A 619 49.03 12.07 9.62
CA GLU A 619 48.60 13.44 9.88
C GLU A 619 47.19 13.58 10.46
N TRP A 620 46.48 12.47 10.72
CA TRP A 620 45.17 12.51 11.38
C TRP A 620 45.31 12.77 12.88
N ASN A 621 44.48 13.66 13.41
CA ASN A 621 44.50 14.10 14.81
C ASN A 621 43.12 13.85 15.45
N CYS A 622 43.10 13.66 16.77
CA CYS A 622 41.88 13.46 17.54
C CYS A 622 40.91 14.63 17.36
N PRO A 623 39.69 14.42 16.81
CA PRO A 623 38.75 15.52 16.56
C PRO A 623 38.22 16.19 17.83
N ALA A 624 38.41 15.56 19.01
CA ALA A 624 38.00 16.12 20.29
C ALA A 624 39.05 17.01 20.98
N CYS A 625 40.34 16.92 20.62
CA CYS A 625 41.40 17.68 21.32
C CYS A 625 42.62 18.07 20.47
N GLY A 626 42.75 17.61 19.22
CA GLY A 626 43.86 17.94 18.33
C GLY A 626 45.18 17.18 18.61
N GLU A 627 45.19 16.22 19.53
CA GLU A 627 46.34 15.34 19.78
C GLU A 627 46.55 14.35 18.62
N GLY A 628 47.80 13.99 18.34
CA GLY A 628 48.17 13.12 17.22
C GLY A 628 47.66 11.67 17.32
N LYS A 629 47.68 10.95 16.19
CA LYS A 629 47.35 9.51 16.11
C LYS A 629 48.19 8.65 17.06
N ASP A 630 49.43 9.05 17.35
CA ASP A 630 50.34 8.40 18.29
C ASP A 630 49.91 8.49 19.76
N MET A 631 49.03 9.43 20.10
CA MET A 631 48.47 9.60 21.44
C MET A 631 47.23 8.71 21.71
N PHE A 632 46.91 7.77 20.82
CA PHE A 632 45.86 6.76 21.05
C PHE A 632 46.45 5.44 21.57
N ILE A 633 45.72 4.81 22.50
CA ILE A 633 46.03 3.47 23.01
C ILE A 633 44.98 2.45 22.56
N GLU A 634 45.43 1.23 22.29
CA GLU A 634 44.58 0.05 22.03
C GLU A 634 43.91 -0.43 23.34
N VAL A 635 42.62 -0.77 23.28
CA VAL A 635 41.77 -1.16 24.44
C VAL A 635 40.91 -2.39 24.13
#